data_AF-A0A355R7U4-F1
#
_entry.id   AF-A0A355R7U4-F1
#
_cell.length_a   1.000
_cell.length_b   1.000
_cell.length_c   1.000
_cell.angle_alpha   90.00
_cell.angle_beta   90.00
_cell.angle_gamma   90.00
#
_symmetry.space_group_name_H-M   'P 1'
#
loop_
_entity.id
_entity.type
_entity.pdbx_description
1 polymer ?
#
loop_
_entity_poly.entity_id
_entity_poly.type
_entity_poly.pdbx_seq_one_letter_code
_entity_poly.pdbx_strand_id
1 'polypeptide(L)'
;MTTLNFELAVQLAVATLHQARALNLKPMAAAVLDSAGHPLAVLRDEQASYLRPQIATGKARGCLGLGFGGRELARRAQTMPAFFDAINSLTGGEVIP
;
A
#
# COMPACT_ATOMS: atom_id res chain seq x y z
N MET A 1 15.29 11.93 -14.33
CA MET A 1 14.45 11.32 -13.28
C MET A 1 14.43 9.83 -13.53
N THR A 2 14.80 9.01 -12.55
CA THR A 2 14.77 7.55 -12.70
C THR A 2 13.31 7.09 -12.67
N THR A 3 12.78 6.66 -13.81
CA THR A 3 11.40 6.15 -13.91
C THR A 3 11.30 4.81 -13.20
N LEU A 4 10.31 4.65 -12.32
CA LEU A 4 9.99 3.36 -11.70
C LEU A 4 9.54 2.38 -12.78
N ASN A 5 10.28 1.29 -12.98
CA ASN A 5 9.93 0.19 -13.90
C ASN A 5 9.57 -1.08 -13.09
N PHE A 6 9.10 -2.13 -13.78
CA PHE A 6 8.68 -3.36 -13.11
C PHE A 6 9.83 -4.08 -12.40
N GLU A 7 11.06 -4.03 -12.94
CA GLU A 7 12.24 -4.65 -12.33
C GLU A 7 12.56 -4.01 -10.97
N LEU A 8 12.63 -2.68 -10.93
CA LEU A 8 12.86 -1.93 -9.70
C LEU A 8 11.68 -2.12 -8.73
N ALA A 9 10.44 -2.15 -9.20
CA ALA A 9 9.27 -2.40 -8.36
C ALA A 9 9.34 -3.78 -7.67
N VAL A 10 9.73 -4.83 -8.40
CA VAL A 10 9.93 -6.16 -7.83
C VAL A 10 11.06 -6.15 -6.80
N GLN A 11 12.20 -5.50 -7.10
CA GLN A 11 13.31 -5.37 -6.16
C GLN A 11 12.90 -4.68 -4.86
N LEU A 12 12.13 -3.59 -4.94
CA LEU A 12 11.61 -2.86 -3.77
C LEU A 12 10.67 -3.74 -2.93
N ALA A 13 9.76 -4.48 -3.56
CA ALA A 13 8.84 -5.38 -2.87
C ALA A 13 9.59 -6.53 -2.17
N VAL A 14 10.57 -7.14 -2.84
CA VAL A 14 11.43 -8.19 -2.28
C VAL A 14 12.24 -7.67 -1.09
N ALA A 15 12.91 -6.54 -1.23
CA ALA A 15 13.70 -5.92 -0.16
C ALA A 15 12.83 -5.58 1.06
N THR A 16 11.59 -5.13 0.84
CA THR A 16 10.63 -4.85 1.91
C THR A 16 10.31 -6.11 2.72
N LEU A 17 10.04 -7.24 2.06
CA LEU A 17 9.75 -8.50 2.75
C LEU A 17 10.97 -9.07 3.48
N HIS A 18 12.16 -8.97 2.88
CA HIS A 18 13.40 -9.34 3.57
C HIS A 18 13.64 -8.50 4.82
N GLN A 19 13.45 -7.19 4.72
CA GLN A 19 13.60 -6.28 5.86
C GLN A 19 12.56 -6.58 6.95
N ALA A 20 11.31 -6.88 6.56
CA ALA A 20 10.27 -7.27 7.51
C ALA A 20 10.65 -8.52 8.32
N ARG A 21 11.24 -9.53 7.66
CA ARG A 21 11.78 -10.73 8.31
C ARG A 21 12.96 -10.40 9.22
N ALA A 22 13.92 -9.61 8.75
CA ALA A 22 15.08 -9.18 9.53
C ALA A 22 14.70 -8.42 10.81
N LEU A 23 13.62 -7.63 10.75
CA LEU A 23 13.05 -6.90 11.88
C LEU A 23 12.10 -7.74 12.75
N ASN A 24 11.92 -9.04 12.47
CA ASN A 24 10.98 -9.92 13.16
C ASN A 24 9.53 -9.36 13.20
N LEU A 25 9.11 -8.69 12.14
CA LEU A 25 7.73 -8.20 12.02
C LEU A 25 6.78 -9.35 11.69
N LYS A 26 5.49 -9.13 11.96
CA LYS A 26 4.45 -10.09 11.53
C LYS A 26 4.46 -10.25 10.01
N PRO A 27 4.21 -11.45 9.47
CA PRO A 27 4.10 -11.68 8.02
C PRO A 27 3.19 -10.67 7.33
N MET A 28 3.66 -10.14 6.20
CA MET A 28 3.03 -9.01 5.50
C MET A 28 3.08 -9.14 3.98
N ALA A 29 2.49 -8.17 3.29
CA ALA A 29 2.61 -8.01 1.85
C ALA A 29 3.18 -6.62 1.54
N ALA A 30 3.89 -6.53 0.41
CA ALA A 30 4.42 -5.29 -0.14
C ALA A 30 3.75 -5.05 -1.50
N ALA A 31 3.26 -3.83 -1.72
CA ALA A 31 2.67 -3.41 -2.99
C ALA A 31 3.37 -2.14 -3.48
N VAL A 32 3.78 -2.15 -4.75
CA VAL A 32 4.41 -1.03 -5.44
C VAL A 32 3.53 -0.69 -6.64
N LEU A 33 3.08 0.57 -6.70
CA LEU A 33 2.20 1.08 -7.75
C LEU A 33 2.94 2.14 -8.58
N ASP A 34 2.56 2.28 -9.84
CA ASP A 34 3.00 3.40 -10.68
C ASP A 34 2.28 4.71 -10.33
N SER A 35 2.63 5.80 -11.01
CA SER A 35 2.00 7.11 -10.81
C SER A 35 0.52 7.16 -11.20
N ALA A 36 0.03 6.21 -12.00
CA ALA A 36 -1.37 6.08 -12.37
C ALA A 36 -2.15 5.18 -11.39
N GLY A 37 -1.50 4.66 -10.34
CA GLY A 37 -2.12 3.81 -9.32
C GLY A 37 -2.27 2.34 -9.73
N HIS A 38 -1.62 1.91 -10.81
CA HIS A 38 -1.62 0.51 -11.25
C HIS A 38 -0.48 -0.26 -10.57
N PRO A 39 -0.71 -1.51 -10.15
CA PRO A 39 0.32 -2.32 -9.52
C PRO A 39 1.41 -2.71 -10.53
N LEU A 40 2.66 -2.42 -10.17
CA LEU A 40 3.85 -2.94 -10.84
C LEU A 40 4.37 -4.21 -10.16
N ALA A 41 4.26 -4.30 -8.84
CA ALA A 41 4.61 -5.49 -8.07
C ALA A 41 3.75 -5.61 -6.81
N VAL A 42 3.23 -6.82 -6.57
CA VAL A 42 2.54 -7.16 -5.32
C VAL A 42 3.06 -8.51 -4.85
N LEU A 43 3.78 -8.51 -3.73
CA LEU A 43 4.34 -9.73 -3.12
C LEU A 43 3.76 -9.94 -1.73
N ARG A 44 3.55 -11.20 -1.38
CA ARG A 44 3.02 -11.62 -0.08
C ARG A 44 3.99 -12.61 0.53
N ASP A 45 4.35 -12.42 1.79
CA ASP A 45 4.96 -13.48 2.58
C ASP A 45 4.00 -14.67 2.66
N GLU A 46 4.47 -15.89 2.43
CA GLU A 46 3.66 -17.10 2.37
C GLU A 46 2.83 -17.34 3.64
N GLN A 47 3.32 -16.86 4.81
CA GLN A 47 2.66 -16.97 6.10
C GLN A 47 1.68 -15.82 6.38
N ALA A 48 1.62 -14.78 5.53
CA ALA A 48 0.73 -13.64 5.73
C ALA A 48 -0.72 -13.98 5.39
N SER A 49 -1.69 -13.36 6.05
CA SER A 49 -3.11 -13.61 5.75
C SER A 49 -3.49 -13.21 4.32
N TYR A 50 -4.53 -13.85 3.77
CA TYR A 50 -4.95 -13.67 2.38
C TYR A 50 -5.35 -12.24 2.01
N LEU A 51 -5.73 -11.41 2.99
CA LEU A 51 -6.11 -9.99 2.81
C LEU A 51 -4.91 -9.04 2.71
N ARG A 52 -3.70 -9.47 3.10
CA ARG A 52 -2.52 -8.60 3.17
C ARG A 52 -2.18 -7.93 1.83
N PRO A 53 -2.25 -8.60 0.67
CA PRO A 53 -2.04 -7.96 -0.63
C PRO A 53 -3.00 -6.81 -0.89
N GLN A 54 -4.31 -7.03 -0.69
CA GLN A 54 -5.33 -6.01 -0.89
C GLN A 54 -5.14 -4.83 0.07
N ILE A 55 -4.81 -5.10 1.34
CA ILE A 55 -4.52 -4.06 2.32
C ILE A 55 -3.30 -3.22 1.92
N ALA A 56 -2.22 -3.86 1.48
CA ALA A 56 -1.01 -3.16 1.03
C ALA A 56 -1.28 -2.29 -0.20
N THR A 57 -1.99 -2.83 -1.19
CA THR A 57 -2.41 -2.10 -2.40
C THR A 57 -3.30 -0.91 -2.05
N GLY A 58 -4.29 -1.10 -1.16
CA GLY A 58 -5.18 -0.01 -0.77
C GLY A 58 -4.48 1.12 -0.01
N LYS A 59 -3.47 0.79 0.80
CA LYS A 59 -2.59 1.79 1.44
C LYS A 59 -1.75 2.58 0.45
N ALA A 60 -1.16 1.90 -0.52
CA ALA A 60 -0.39 2.56 -1.58
C ALA A 60 -1.29 3.47 -2.44
N ARG A 61 -2.49 3.01 -2.81
CA ARG A 61 -3.49 3.82 -3.53
C ARG A 61 -3.94 5.04 -2.72
N GLY A 62 -4.18 4.88 -1.43
CA GLY A 62 -4.53 6.01 -0.55
C GLY A 62 -3.46 7.08 -0.56
N CYS A 63 -2.18 6.68 -0.48
CA CYS A 63 -1.06 7.62 -0.50
C CYS A 63 -0.94 8.36 -1.84
N LEU A 64 -1.09 7.65 -2.96
CA LEU A 64 -1.06 8.25 -4.30
C LEU A 64 -2.26 9.14 -4.57
N GLY A 65 -3.47 8.67 -4.30
CA GLY A 65 -4.71 9.36 -4.63
C GLY A 65 -4.94 10.61 -3.80
N LEU A 66 -4.49 10.63 -2.55
CA LEU A 66 -4.68 11.77 -1.64
C LEU A 66 -3.42 12.63 -1.50
N GLY A 67 -2.27 12.20 -2.02
CA GLY A 67 -1.02 12.97 -1.98
C GLY A 67 -0.41 13.11 -0.58
N PHE A 68 -0.78 12.24 0.37
CA PHE A 68 -0.25 12.23 1.74
C PHE A 68 0.45 10.91 2.04
N GLY A 69 1.46 10.95 2.91
CA GLY A 69 2.04 9.73 3.46
C GLY A 69 1.06 9.01 4.39
N GLY A 70 1.16 7.67 4.49
CA GLY A 70 0.21 6.84 5.24
C GLY A 70 0.00 7.22 6.71
N ARG A 71 1.00 7.77 7.40
CA ARG A 71 0.85 8.27 8.78
C ARG A 71 -0.13 9.44 8.87
N GLU A 72 -0.06 10.35 7.91
CA GLU A 72 -0.97 11.50 7.84
C GLU A 72 -2.38 11.06 7.40
N LEU A 73 -2.49 10.07 6.52
CA LEU A 73 -3.78 9.48 6.16
C LEU A 73 -4.47 8.84 7.37
N ALA A 74 -3.76 8.01 8.13
CA ALA A 74 -4.29 7.41 9.35
C ALA A 74 -4.77 8.47 10.36
N ARG A 75 -4.00 9.56 10.55
CA ARG A 75 -4.39 10.68 11.41
C ARG A 75 -5.66 11.37 10.88
N ARG A 76 -5.72 11.65 9.57
CA ARG A 76 -6.86 12.32 8.94
C ARG A 76 -8.12 11.47 8.99
N ALA A 77 -8.01 10.16 8.80
CA ALA A 77 -9.13 9.21 8.88
C ALA A 77 -9.80 9.23 10.26
N GLN A 78 -9.01 9.40 11.32
CA GLN A 78 -9.56 9.55 12.68
C GLN A 78 -10.27 10.89 12.86
N THR A 79 -9.76 11.98 12.27
CA THR A 79 -10.34 13.32 12.44
C THR A 79 -11.50 13.63 11.49
N MET A 80 -11.58 12.95 10.34
CA MET A 80 -12.53 13.22 9.26
C MET A 80 -13.16 11.91 8.73
N PRO A 81 -13.85 11.13 9.58
CA PRO A 81 -14.36 9.82 9.21
C PRO A 81 -15.33 9.87 8.01
N ALA A 82 -16.27 10.82 7.99
CA ALA A 82 -17.22 10.97 6.89
C ALA A 82 -16.56 11.24 5.52
N PHE A 83 -15.40 11.93 5.51
CA PHE A 83 -14.63 12.13 4.28
C PHE A 83 -14.04 10.81 3.77
N PHE A 84 -13.48 10.00 4.66
CA PHE A 84 -12.93 8.70 4.28
C PHE A 84 -14.01 7.68 3.90
N ASP A 85 -15.20 7.76 4.48
CA ASP A 85 -16.35 6.99 4.05
C ASP A 85 -16.75 7.36 2.61
N ALA A 86 -16.82 8.65 2.29
CA ALA A 86 -17.11 9.11 0.94
C ALA A 86 -16.03 8.69 -0.08
N ILE A 87 -14.75 8.76 0.29
CA ILE A 87 -13.65 8.25 -0.55
C ILE A 87 -13.79 6.74 -0.77
N ASN A 88 -14.05 5.97 0.28
CA ASN A 88 -14.24 4.52 0.17
C ASN A 88 -15.41 4.18 -0.76
N SER A 89 -16.54 4.89 -0.67
CA SER A 89 -17.66 4.72 -1.59
C SER A 89 -17.28 5.06 -3.03
N LEU A 90 -16.55 6.16 -3.26
CA LEU A 90 -16.09 6.57 -4.59
C LEU A 90 -15.15 5.53 -5.22
N THR A 91 -14.26 4.94 -4.44
CA THR A 91 -13.23 4.01 -4.93
C THR A 91 -13.64 2.54 -4.82
N GLY A 92 -14.88 2.22 -4.46
CA GLY A 92 -15.32 0.83 -4.26
C GLY A 92 -14.54 0.09 -3.16
N GLY A 93 -14.10 0.80 -2.13
CA GLY A 93 -13.33 0.25 -0.99
C GLY A 93 -11.85 -0.01 -1.29
N GLU A 94 -11.33 0.49 -2.41
CA GLU A 94 -9.93 0.25 -2.81
C GLU A 94 -8.90 1.18 -2.12
N VAL A 95 -9.33 2.13 -1.28
CA VAL A 95 -8.43 3.02 -0.53
C VAL A 95 -8.45 2.65 0.95
N ILE A 96 -7.27 2.45 1.55
CA ILE A 96 -7.16 2.12 2.97
C ILE A 96 -6.20 3.13 3.62
N PRO A 97 -6.63 3.91 4.63
CA PRO A 97 -5.77 4.85 5.35
C PRO A 97 -4.72 4.18 6.24
#